data_AF-A0A2V5Y1A2-F1
#
_entry.id   AF-A0A2V5Y1A2-F1
#
_cell.length_a   1.000
_cell.length_b   1.000
_cell.length_c   1.000
_cell.angle_alpha   90.00
_cell.angle_beta   90.00
_cell.angle_gamma   90.00
#
_symmetry.space_group_name_H-M   'P 1'
#
loop_
_entity.id
_entity.type
_entity.pdbx_description
1 polymer ?
#
loop_
_entity_poly.entity_id
_entity_poly.type
_entity_poly.pdbx_seq_one_letter_code
_entity_poly.pdbx_strand_id
1 'polypeptide(L)' 'MEQSPDQIFDDASGDLAVGDLESAAAKYRRCVEIAPGFFDGWHALGMALMKLGRFSEAIEAGKKAVELKPNDQIGWTS' A
#
# COMPACT_ATOMS: atom_id res chain seq x y z
N MET A 1 11.65 6.47 19.33
CA MET A 1 10.28 6.07 18.97
C MET A 1 10.31 5.69 17.51
N GLU A 2 10.64 4.43 17.25
CA GLU A 2 10.53 3.86 15.91
C GLU A 2 9.03 3.63 15.70
N GLN A 3 8.39 4.48 14.90
CA GLN A 3 6.98 4.30 14.56
C GLN A 3 6.87 2.95 13.85
N SER A 4 6.11 2.03 14.44
CA SER A 4 5.89 0.71 13.85
C SER A 4 5.13 0.89 12.54
N PRO A 5 5.39 0.05 11.51
CA PRO A 5 4.68 0.14 10.22
C PRO A 5 3.16 0.10 10.41
N ASP A 6 2.67 -0.64 11.39
CA ASP A 6 1.26 -0.73 11.78
C ASP A 6 0.67 0.60 12.26
N GLN A 7 1.43 1.39 13.03
CA GLN A 7 1.01 2.73 13.49
C GLN A 7 0.94 3.73 12.33
N ILE A 8 1.89 3.67 11.40
CA ILE A 8 1.89 4.52 10.21
C ILE A 8 0.72 4.15 9.29
N PHE A 9 0.38 2.86 9.24
CA PHE A 9 -0.76 2.37 8.47
C PHE A 9 -2.09 2.85 9.05
N ASP A 10 -2.28 2.77 10.37
CA ASP A 10 -3.49 3.28 11.04
C ASP A 10 -3.67 4.79 10.80
N ASP A 11 -2.60 5.56 10.97
CA ASP A 11 -2.58 7.01 10.69
C ASP A 11 -2.96 7.31 9.23
N ALA A 12 -2.33 6.62 8.27
CA ALA A 12 -2.63 6.75 6.84
C ALA A 12 -4.09 6.41 6.50
N SER A 13 -4.67 5.43 7.20
CA SER A 13 -6.07 5.03 7.06
C SER A 13 -7.01 6.11 7.59
N GLY A 14 -6.60 6.80 8.66
CA GLY A 14 -7.24 8.02 9.15
C GLY A 14 -7.29 9.13 8.09
N ASP A 15 -6.15 9.48 7.47
CA ASP A 15 -6.12 10.51 6.42
C ASP A 15 -6.97 10.11 5.19
N LEU A 16 -6.94 8.83 4.82
CA LEU A 16 -7.75 8.29 3.73
C LEU A 16 -9.26 8.50 4.02
N ALA A 17 -9.68 8.34 5.28
CA ALA A 17 -11.06 8.54 5.70
C ALA A 17 -11.47 10.02 5.72
N VAL A 18 -10.54 10.92 6.02
CA VAL A 18 -10.75 12.39 5.95
C VAL A 18 -10.75 12.89 4.50
N GLY A 19 -10.26 12.08 3.56
CA GLY A 19 -10.21 12.38 2.13
C GLY A 19 -8.86 12.95 1.67
N ASP A 20 -7.85 12.97 2.55
CA ASP A 20 -6.50 13.41 2.21
C ASP A 20 -5.70 12.24 1.61
N LEU A 21 -6.02 11.95 0.35
CA LEU A 21 -5.46 10.82 -0.39
C LEU A 21 -3.94 10.97 -0.61
N GLU A 22 -3.45 12.19 -0.75
CA GLU A 22 -2.02 12.47 -0.96
C GLU A 22 -1.18 12.14 0.27
N SER A 23 -1.61 12.59 1.46
CA SER A 23 -0.93 12.25 2.71
C SER A 23 -1.05 10.76 3.03
N ALA A 24 -2.22 10.16 2.80
CA ALA A 24 -2.42 8.72 2.98
C ALA A 24 -1.44 7.91 2.10
N ALA A 25 -1.34 8.24 0.81
CA ALA A 25 -0.41 7.57 -0.11
C ALA A 25 1.06 7.72 0.33
N ALA A 26 1.46 8.91 0.80
CA ALA A 26 2.82 9.13 1.30
C ALA A 26 3.13 8.29 2.54
N LYS A 27 2.17 8.15 3.46
CA LYS A 27 2.31 7.34 4.68
C LYS A 27 2.32 5.84 4.38
N TYR A 28 1.44 5.37 3.50
CA TYR A 28 1.46 3.98 3.05
C TYR A 28 2.77 3.63 2.33
N ARG A 29 3.33 4.55 1.53
CA ARG A 29 4.64 4.37 0.92
C ARG A 29 5.73 4.19 1.98
N ARG A 30 5.72 5.02 3.02
CA ARG A 30 6.66 4.90 4.13
C ARG A 30 6.49 3.59 4.91
N CYS A 31 5.25 3.13 5.06
CA CYS A 31 4.94 1.84 5.67
C CYS A 31 5.59 0.67 4.91
N VAL A 32 5.46 0.65 3.57
CA VAL A 32 6.09 -0.39 2.74
C VAL A 32 7.61 -0.23 2.59
N GLU A 33 8.15 0.98 2.77
CA GLU A 33 9.61 1.19 2.83
C GLU A 33 10.22 0.64 4.13
N ILE A 34 9.50 0.74 5.25
CA ILE A 34 9.93 0.17 6.54
C ILE A 34 9.72 -1.34 6.57
N ALA A 35 8.57 -1.80 6.08
CA ALA A 35 8.19 -3.19 6.03
C ALA A 35 7.82 -3.58 4.59
N PRO A 36 8.81 -3.91 3.74
CA PRO A 36 8.56 -4.30 2.35
C PRO A 36 7.73 -5.58 2.25
N GLY A 37 7.67 -6.39 3.32
CA GLY A 37 6.83 -7.57 3.43
C GLY A 37 5.38 -7.32 3.88
N PHE A 38 4.98 -6.05 4.07
CA PHE A 38 3.66 -5.72 4.59
C PHE A 38 2.61 -5.63 3.47
N PHE A 39 1.89 -6.73 3.28
CA PHE A 39 0.86 -6.86 2.25
C PHE A 39 -0.20 -5.75 2.32
N ASP A 40 -0.76 -5.50 3.51
CA ASP A 40 -1.80 -4.51 3.71
C ASP A 40 -1.34 -3.10 3.34
N GLY A 41 -0.07 -2.77 3.63
CA GLY A 41 0.53 -1.49 3.21
C GLY A 41 0.59 -1.32 1.70
N TRP A 42 1.03 -2.35 0.96
CA TRP A 42 1.06 -2.31 -0.51
C TRP A 42 -0.33 -2.25 -1.12
N HIS A 43 -1.28 -3.00 -0.55
CA HIS A 43 -2.68 -2.99 -0.99
C HIS A 43 -3.32 -1.61 -0.79
N ALA A 44 -3.18 -1.02 0.41
CA ALA A 44 -3.72 0.29 0.71
C ALA A 44 -3.04 1.43 -0.07
N LEU A 45 -1.73 1.33 -0.31
CA LEU A 45 -0.99 2.24 -1.19
C LEU A 45 -1.58 2.22 -2.60
N GLY A 46 -1.80 1.02 -3.15
CA GLY A 46 -2.43 0.84 -4.47
C GLY A 46 -3.82 1.49 -4.54
N MET A 47 -4.65 1.27 -3.52
CA MET A 47 -5.99 1.88 -3.44
C MET A 47 -5.93 3.41 -3.38
N ALA A 48 -5.05 3.98 -2.57
CA ALA A 48 -4.87 5.42 -2.45
C ALA A 48 -4.41 6.03 -3.78
N LEU A 49 -3.43 5.41 -4.45
CA LEU A 49 -2.93 5.83 -5.76
C LEU A 49 -3.99 5.73 -6.86
N MET A 50 -4.83 4.68 -6.84
CA MET A 50 -5.98 4.58 -7.76
C MET A 50 -6.95 5.73 -7.58
N LYS A 51 -7.28 6.10 -6.33
CA LYS A 51 -8.16 7.24 -6.05
C LYS A 51 -7.54 8.58 -6.47
N LEU A 52 -6.21 8.70 -6.43
CA LEU A 52 -5.46 9.85 -6.95
C LEU A 52 -5.32 9.88 -8.48
N GLY A 53 -5.78 8.83 -9.18
CA GLY A 53 -5.60 8.69 -10.64
C GLY A 53 -4.18 8.29 -11.06
N ARG A 54 -3.32 7.92 -10.11
CA ARG A 54 -1.94 7.45 -10.36
C ARG A 54 -1.92 5.95 -10.65
N PHE A 55 -2.57 5.56 -11.74
CA PHE A 55 -2.78 4.15 -12.09
C PHE A 55 -1.47 3.39 -12.30
N SER A 56 -0.45 4.00 -12.91
CA SER A 56 0.84 3.35 -13.13
C SER A 56 1.52 2.94 -11.82
N GLU A 57 1.55 3.82 -10.83
CA GLU A 57 2.15 3.53 -9.52
C GLU A 57 1.28 2.52 -8.74
N ALA A 58 -0.05 2.61 -8.88
CA ALA A 58 -0.97 1.66 -8.25
C ALA A 58 -0.76 0.23 -8.76
N ILE A 59 -0.51 0.06 -10.07
CA ILE A 59 -0.21 -1.25 -10.67
C ILE A 59 1.08 -1.83 -10.08
N GLU A 60 2.13 -1.02 -9.95
CA GLU A 60 3.39 -1.47 -9.36
C GLU A 60 3.22 -1.86 -7.88
N ALA A 61 2.44 -1.08 -7.12
CA ALA A 61 2.11 -1.41 -5.73
C ALA A 61 1.29 -2.72 -5.63
N GLY A 62 0.31 -2.90 -6.51
CA GLY A 62 -0.48 -4.13 -6.60
C GLY A 62 0.36 -5.35 -6.97
N LYS A 63 1.30 -5.22 -7.91
CA LYS A 63 2.26 -6.29 -8.24
C LYS A 63 3.08 -6.68 -7.03
N LYS A 64 3.59 -5.71 -6.26
CA LYS A 64 4.34 -5.99 -5.03
C LYS A 64 3.48 -6.69 -3.98
N ALA A 65 2.23 -6.26 -3.77
CA ALA A 65 1.30 -6.95 -2.87
C ALA A 65 1.10 -8.42 -3.28
N VAL A 66 0.94 -8.67 -4.58
CA VAL A 66 0.78 -10.00 -5.15
C VAL A 66 2.05 -10.85 -5.01
N GLU A 67 3.24 -10.28 -5.22
CA GLU A 67 4.52 -10.97 -4.98
C GLU A 67 4.70 -11.41 -3.51
N LEU A 68 4.13 -10.68 -2.55
CA LEU A 68 4.22 -10.98 -1.12
C LEU A 68 3.24 -12.07 -0.66
N LYS A 69 2.07 -12.15 -1.29
CA LYS A 69 1.08 -13.20 -1.07
C LYS A 69 0.88 -13.96 -2.40
N PRO A 70 1.90 -14.70 -2.87
CA PRO A 70 1.80 -15.45 -4.12
C PRO A 70 0.74 -16.57 -4.04
N ASN A 71 0.30 -16.93 -2.82
CA ASN A 71 -0.69 -17.97 -2.59
C ASN A 71 -2.14 -17.54 -2.90
N ASP A 72 -2.40 -16.25 -3.15
CA ASP A 72 -3.72 -15.80 -3.65
C ASP A 72 -3.76 -15.80 -5.19
N GLN A 73 -2.60 -15.83 -5.83
CA GLN A 73 -2.50 -15.78 -7.28
C GLN A 73 -2.44 -17.20 -7.86
N ILE A 74 -3.61 -17.79 -8.04
CA ILE A 74 -3.80 -18.88 -9.00
C ILE A 74 -3.33 -18.37 -10.37
N GLY A 75 -2.22 -18.89 -10.87
CA GLY A 75 -1.92 -18.96 -12.30
C GLY A 75 -1.37 -17.69 -12.96
N TRP A 76 -0.09 -17.38 -12.72
CA TRP A 76 0.77 -16.79 -13.77
C TRP A 76 2.02 -17.66 -13.94
N THR A 77 1.80 -18.91 -14.30
CA THR A 77 2.83 -19.72 -14.96
C THR A 77 2.29 -20.04 -16.36
N SER A 78 2.93 -19.46 -17.37
CA SER A 78 2.95 -19.99 -18.75
C SER A 78 4.21 -20.82 -18.93
#